data_AF-A0A951W992-F1
#
_entry.id   AF-A0A951W992-F1
#
_cell.length_a   1.000
_cell.length_b   1.000
_cell.length_c   1.000
_cell.angle_alpha   90.00
_cell.angle_beta   90.00
_cell.angle_gamma   90.00
#
_symmetry.space_group_name_H-M   'P 1'
#
loop_
_entity.id
_entity.type
_entity.pdbx_description
1 polymer ?
#
loop_
_entity_poly.entity_id
_entity_poly.type
_entity_poly.pdbx_seq_one_letter_code
_entity_poly.pdbx_strand_id
1 'polypeptide(L)'
;MKKLLFFAATLLFAGMIQAQQKSTSDNYLNSEAAGANFEKFSQELQLTETQKSEILSIYEKYNKKKTEIRGTGTPEQFKALKEAEEKDIQSVLNEDQIKKMDRIKIQDAKDNKAKELKGTIK
;
A
#
# COMPACT_ATOMS: atom_id res chain seq x y z
N MET A 1 -29.57 38.75 3.71
CA MET A 1 -29.52 38.61 2.24
C MET A 1 -28.08 38.24 1.89
N LYS A 2 -27.70 37.18 1.17
CA LYS A 2 -28.35 36.20 0.30
C LYS A 2 -27.74 34.82 0.63
N LYS A 3 -28.57 33.78 0.66
CA LYS A 3 -28.16 32.37 0.62
C LYS A 3 -27.78 32.03 -0.83
N LEU A 4 -26.61 31.43 -1.05
CA LEU A 4 -26.18 30.85 -2.33
C LEU A 4 -25.59 29.48 -1.98
N LEU A 5 -26.45 28.47 -1.89
CA LEU A 5 -26.73 27.49 -2.95
C LEU A 5 -25.59 26.47 -3.11
N PHE A 6 -25.90 25.28 -2.58
CA PHE A 6 -25.25 24.00 -2.82
C PHE A 6 -24.97 23.78 -4.31
N PHE A 7 -23.71 23.51 -4.66
CA PHE A 7 -23.40 22.74 -5.86
C PHE A 7 -23.14 21.30 -5.44
N ALA A 8 -24.21 20.51 -5.41
CA ALA A 8 -24.12 19.07 -5.53
C ALA A 8 -23.70 18.76 -6.98
N ALA A 9 -22.40 18.68 -7.22
CA ALA A 9 -21.89 18.07 -8.44
C ALA A 9 -21.91 16.56 -8.25
N THR A 10 -23.08 15.94 -8.45
CA THR A 10 -23.20 14.51 -8.70
C THR A 10 -22.56 14.21 -10.05
N LEU A 11 -21.24 14.00 -10.04
CA LEU A 11 -20.55 13.37 -11.15
C LEU A 11 -20.91 11.87 -11.16
N LEU A 12 -21.96 11.54 -11.91
CA LEU A 12 -22.22 10.18 -12.38
C LEU A 12 -21.13 9.78 -13.37
N PHE A 13 -19.98 9.34 -12.86
CA PHE A 13 -18.95 8.65 -13.65
C PHE A 13 -19.08 7.14 -13.43
N ALA A 14 -20.24 6.58 -13.80
CA ALA A 14 -20.44 5.15 -13.87
C ALA A 14 -20.12 4.69 -15.30
N GLY A 15 -18.91 4.15 -15.49
CA GLY A 15 -18.61 3.35 -16.68
C GLY A 15 -17.54 3.93 -17.60
N MET A 16 -16.28 3.97 -17.14
CA MET A 16 -15.11 3.73 -18.00
C MET A 16 -13.80 3.51 -17.20
N ILE A 17 -13.87 2.96 -15.98
CA ILE A 17 -12.69 2.53 -15.21
C ILE A 17 -12.80 1.03 -15.00
N GLN A 18 -12.57 0.21 -16.03
CA GLN A 18 -12.48 -1.25 -15.82
C GLN A 18 -11.51 -1.97 -16.77
N ALA A 19 -10.98 -1.30 -17.80
CA ALA A 19 -10.04 -1.92 -18.73
C ALA A 19 -8.56 -1.83 -18.32
N GLN A 20 -8.17 -0.84 -17.51
CA GLN A 20 -6.77 -0.69 -17.06
C GLN A 20 -6.45 -1.45 -15.76
N GLN A 21 -7.47 -1.95 -15.07
CA GLN A 21 -7.31 -2.51 -13.72
C GLN A 21 -6.81 -3.97 -13.72
N LYS A 22 -7.01 -4.71 -14.82
CA LYS A 22 -6.66 -6.13 -14.90
C LYS A 22 -5.15 -6.38 -15.04
N SER A 23 -4.39 -5.44 -15.61
CA SER A 23 -2.94 -5.60 -15.82
C SER A 23 -2.08 -5.25 -14.61
N THR A 24 -2.57 -4.38 -13.72
CA THR A 24 -1.80 -3.80 -12.61
C THR A 24 -1.66 -4.79 -11.43
N SER A 25 -2.70 -5.59 -11.18
CA SER A 25 -2.71 -6.58 -10.09
C SER A 25 -1.79 -7.77 -10.37
N ASP A 26 -1.77 -8.26 -11.61
CA ASP A 26 -1.06 -9.49 -11.98
C ASP A 26 0.46 -9.36 -11.83
N ASN A 27 1.02 -8.15 -11.97
CA ASN A 27 2.48 -7.96 -11.99
C ASN A 27 3.12 -7.96 -10.59
N TYR A 28 2.44 -7.43 -9.58
CA TYR A 28 2.92 -7.42 -8.18
C TYR A 28 2.70 -8.77 -7.47
N LEU A 29 1.56 -9.41 -7.73
CA LEU A 29 1.17 -10.67 -7.07
C LEU A 29 1.85 -11.91 -7.65
N ASN A 30 2.77 -11.75 -8.61
CA ASN A 30 3.48 -12.84 -9.28
C ASN A 30 4.29 -13.75 -8.34
N SER A 31 4.51 -13.37 -7.07
CA SER A 31 4.99 -14.30 -6.05
C SER A 31 3.88 -14.66 -5.07
N GLU A 32 3.71 -15.96 -4.82
CA GLU A 32 2.73 -16.51 -3.88
C GLU A 32 2.83 -15.86 -2.49
N ALA A 33 4.06 -15.57 -2.05
CA ALA A 33 4.31 -14.86 -0.79
C ALA A 33 3.87 -13.39 -0.81
N ALA A 34 4.11 -12.64 -1.90
CA ALA A 34 3.66 -11.25 -1.99
C ALA A 34 2.12 -11.17 -2.05
N GLY A 35 1.49 -12.11 -2.75
CA GLY A 35 0.04 -12.20 -2.82
C GLY A 35 -0.59 -12.52 -1.46
N ALA A 36 -0.07 -13.52 -0.76
CA ALA A 36 -0.55 -13.88 0.57
C ALA A 36 -0.40 -12.74 1.58
N ASN A 37 0.72 -12.01 1.53
CA ASN A 37 0.96 -10.88 2.43
C ASN A 37 0.01 -9.71 2.14
N PHE A 38 -0.25 -9.40 0.87
CA PHE A 38 -1.19 -8.34 0.50
C PHE A 38 -2.62 -8.70 0.88
N GLU A 39 -3.05 -9.94 0.66
CA GLU A 39 -4.39 -10.38 1.03
C GLU A 39 -4.61 -10.31 2.54
N LYS A 40 -3.64 -10.76 3.33
CA LYS A 40 -3.69 -10.61 4.79
C LYS A 40 -3.78 -9.14 5.21
N PHE A 41 -2.94 -8.27 4.66
CA PHE A 41 -2.98 -6.83 4.92
C PHE A 41 -4.34 -6.20 4.57
N SER A 42 -4.88 -6.58 3.41
CA SER A 42 -6.17 -6.16 2.90
C SER A 42 -7.32 -6.57 3.83
N GLN A 43 -7.33 -7.82 4.29
CA GLN A 43 -8.31 -8.33 5.24
C GLN A 43 -8.20 -7.63 6.60
N GLU A 44 -6.98 -7.44 7.10
CA GLU A 44 -6.76 -6.76 8.36
C GLU A 44 -7.23 -5.31 8.29
N LEU A 45 -6.92 -4.55 7.23
CA LEU A 45 -7.39 -3.17 7.10
C LEU A 45 -8.82 -3.03 6.58
N GLN A 46 -9.49 -4.15 6.25
CA GLN A 46 -10.82 -4.15 5.65
C GLN A 46 -10.88 -3.23 4.42
N LEU A 47 -9.90 -3.36 3.52
CA LEU A 47 -9.78 -2.49 2.36
C LEU A 47 -10.97 -2.69 1.41
N THR A 48 -11.49 -1.58 0.90
CA THR A 48 -12.43 -1.59 -0.23
C THR A 48 -11.71 -2.01 -1.52
N GLU A 49 -12.45 -2.51 -2.51
CA GLU A 49 -11.86 -2.86 -3.81
C GLU A 49 -11.13 -1.69 -4.49
N THR A 50 -11.64 -0.47 -4.32
CA THR A 50 -10.97 0.75 -4.79
C THR A 50 -9.63 0.95 -4.09
N GLN A 51 -9.60 0.88 -2.75
CA GLN A 51 -8.36 1.01 -1.98
C GLN A 51 -7.35 -0.09 -2.34
N LYS A 52 -7.81 -1.34 -2.51
CA LYS A 52 -6.93 -2.44 -2.95
C LYS A 52 -6.26 -2.11 -4.28
N SER A 53 -7.04 -1.65 -5.26
CA SER A 53 -6.53 -1.28 -6.58
C SER A 53 -5.53 -0.13 -6.53
N GLU A 54 -5.80 0.90 -5.73
CA GLU A 54 -4.90 2.05 -5.56
C GLU A 54 -3.58 1.61 -4.88
N ILE A 55 -3.66 0.78 -3.85
CA ILE A 55 -2.48 0.28 -3.13
C ILE A 55 -1.62 -0.62 -4.02
N LEU A 56 -2.23 -1.50 -4.82
CA LEU A 56 -1.49 -2.31 -5.80
C LEU A 56 -0.75 -1.43 -6.81
N SER A 57 -1.38 -0.35 -7.27
CA SER A 57 -0.75 0.63 -8.17
C SER A 57 0.43 1.35 -7.50
N ILE A 58 0.31 1.68 -6.22
CA ILE A 58 1.40 2.26 -5.42
C ILE A 58 2.56 1.26 -5.30
N TYR A 59 2.29 0.00 -4.99
CA TYR A 59 3.33 -1.03 -4.91
C TYR A 59 4.06 -1.21 -6.24
N GLU A 60 3.35 -1.26 -7.37
CA GLU A 60 3.97 -1.35 -8.68
C GLU A 60 4.89 -0.16 -8.97
N LYS A 61 4.40 1.07 -8.72
CA LYS A 61 5.16 2.31 -8.86
C LYS A 61 6.48 2.25 -8.08
N TYR A 62 6.46 1.84 -6.81
CA TYR A 62 7.68 1.81 -5.99
C TYR A 62 8.56 0.61 -6.29
N ASN A 63 8.02 -0.53 -6.68
CA ASN A 63 8.82 -1.67 -7.14
C ASN A 63 9.60 -1.34 -8.42
N LYS A 64 9.00 -0.59 -9.34
CA LYS A 64 9.71 -0.08 -10.51
C LYS A 64 10.88 0.81 -10.11
N LYS A 65 10.65 1.81 -9.23
CA LYS A 65 11.70 2.70 -8.72
C LYS A 65 12.82 1.93 -8.00
N LYS A 66 12.48 0.94 -7.17
CA LYS A 66 13.46 0.07 -6.49
C LYS A 66 14.26 -0.76 -7.49
N THR A 67 13.65 -1.20 -8.58
CA THR A 67 14.30 -1.94 -9.66
C THR A 67 15.28 -1.06 -10.43
N GLU A 68 14.92 0.19 -10.70
CA GLU A 68 15.77 1.18 -11.38
C GLU A 68 17.07 1.49 -10.61
N ILE A 69 17.00 1.50 -9.26
CA ILE A 69 18.18 1.72 -8.40
C ILE A 69 18.85 0.41 -7.95
N ARG A 70 18.46 -0.74 -8.51
CA ARG A 70 19.01 -2.03 -8.10
C ARG A 70 20.47 -2.15 -8.52
N GLY A 71 21.36 -2.38 -7.56
CA GLY A 71 22.80 -2.52 -7.78
C GLY A 71 23.58 -1.20 -7.80
N THR A 72 22.89 -0.05 -7.84
CA THR A 72 23.51 1.29 -7.78
C THR A 72 23.05 2.11 -6.56
N GLY A 73 21.91 1.73 -5.98
CA GLY A 73 21.28 2.44 -4.87
C GLY A 73 21.97 2.21 -3.53
N THR A 74 21.97 3.26 -2.72
CA THR A 74 22.39 3.25 -1.32
C THR A 74 21.25 2.77 -0.40
N PRO A 75 21.57 2.23 0.79
CA PRO A 75 20.55 1.90 1.79
C PRO A 75 19.59 3.05 2.10
N GLU A 76 20.10 4.28 2.14
CA GLU A 76 19.32 5.50 2.38
C GLU A 76 18.30 5.77 1.25
N GLN A 77 18.66 5.52 -0.01
CA GLN A 77 17.74 5.64 -1.13
C GLN A 77 16.62 4.60 -1.08
N PHE A 78 16.94 3.35 -0.73
CA PHE A 78 15.91 2.32 -0.53
C PHE A 78 14.99 2.67 0.64
N LYS A 79 15.55 3.19 1.74
CA LYS A 79 14.77 3.66 2.89
C LYS A 79 13.84 4.81 2.51
N ALA A 80 14.33 5.81 1.79
CA ALA A 80 13.51 6.92 1.32
C ALA A 80 12.37 6.47 0.40
N LEU A 81 12.62 5.49 -0.49
CA LEU A 81 11.56 4.90 -1.32
C LEU A 81 10.51 4.19 -0.48
N LYS A 82 10.91 3.46 0.56
CA LYS A 82 9.98 2.79 1.47
C LYS A 82 9.13 3.79 2.27
N GLU A 83 9.75 4.84 2.81
CA GLU A 83 9.02 5.89 3.53
C GLU A 83 8.02 6.63 2.63
N ALA A 84 8.40 6.88 1.38
CA ALA A 84 7.51 7.51 0.40
C ALA A 84 6.34 6.58 -0.01
N GLU A 85 6.61 5.29 -0.20
CA GLU A 85 5.59 4.26 -0.43
C GLU A 85 4.58 4.19 0.72
N GLU A 86 5.06 4.19 1.96
CA GLU A 86 4.19 4.16 3.14
C GLU A 86 3.30 5.41 3.24
N LYS A 87 3.82 6.60 2.89
CA LYS A 87 3.04 7.84 2.86
C LYS A 87 1.97 7.81 1.77
N ASP A 88 2.32 7.33 0.57
CA ASP A 88 1.35 7.19 -0.52
C ASP A 88 0.24 6.21 -0.11
N ILE A 89 0.56 5.10 0.56
CA ILE A 89 -0.45 4.16 1.09
C ILE A 89 -1.31 4.83 2.17
N GLN A 90 -0.73 5.59 3.10
CA GLN A 90 -1.50 6.29 4.13
C GLN A 90 -2.52 7.27 3.53
N SER A 91 -2.22 7.87 2.38
CA SER A 91 -3.10 8.83 1.73
C SER A 91 -4.41 8.23 1.20
N VAL A 92 -4.47 6.91 0.99
CA VAL A 92 -5.67 6.20 0.51
C VAL A 92 -6.47 5.54 1.64
N LEU A 93 -5.96 5.57 2.86
CA LEU A 93 -6.58 4.99 4.04
C LEU A 93 -7.32 6.07 4.84
N ASN A 94 -8.40 5.65 5.52
CA ASN A 94 -9.03 6.51 6.53
C ASN A 94 -8.25 6.47 7.86
N GLU A 95 -8.59 7.35 8.80
CA GLU A 95 -7.89 7.47 10.08
C GLU A 95 -7.85 6.18 10.90
N ASP A 96 -8.93 5.39 10.90
CA ASP A 96 -9.01 4.15 11.66
C ASP A 96 -8.16 3.05 11.02
N GLN A 97 -8.12 2.99 9.69
CA GLN A 97 -7.24 2.12 8.93
C GLN A 97 -5.77 2.50 9.14
N ILE A 98 -5.43 3.79 9.19
CA ILE A 98 -4.07 4.27 9.49
C ILE A 98 -3.65 3.80 10.89
N LYS A 99 -4.49 3.99 11.91
CA LYS A 99 -4.20 3.52 13.28
C LYS A 99 -4.00 2.01 13.33
N LYS A 100 -4.77 1.24 12.56
CA LYS A 100 -4.62 -0.22 12.48
C LYS A 100 -3.33 -0.61 11.77
N MET A 101 -3.00 0.07 10.68
CA MET A 101 -1.74 -0.13 9.96
C MET A 101 -0.53 0.12 10.87
N ASP A 102 -0.53 1.18 11.67
CA ASP A 102 0.58 1.47 12.59
C ASP A 102 0.75 0.39 13.66
N ARG A 103 -0.35 -0.20 14.14
CA ARG A 103 -0.30 -1.34 15.08
C ARG A 103 0.32 -2.58 14.44
N ILE A 104 -0.06 -2.87 13.19
CA ILE A 104 0.51 -3.99 12.42
C ILE A 104 2.03 -3.80 12.28
N LYS A 105 2.48 -2.61 11.88
CA LYS A 105 3.91 -2.29 11.77
C LYS A 105 4.68 -2.49 13.09
N ILE A 106 4.10 -2.06 14.21
CA ILE A 106 4.72 -2.24 15.54
C ILE A 106 4.82 -3.73 15.88
N GLN A 107 3.79 -4.52 15.56
CA GLN A 107 3.81 -5.96 15.81
C GLN A 107 4.85 -6.67 14.95
N ASP A 108 4.91 -6.36 13.65
CA ASP A 108 5.91 -6.93 12.74
C ASP A 108 7.34 -6.61 13.19
N ALA A 109 7.59 -5.39 13.66
CA ALA A 109 8.89 -5.00 14.20
C ALA A 109 9.26 -5.82 15.45
N LYS A 110 8.30 -6.09 16.35
CA LYS A 110 8.51 -6.94 17.52
C LYS A 110 8.78 -8.39 17.13
N ASP A 111 8.02 -8.92 16.17
CA ASP A 111 8.15 -10.31 15.73
C ASP A 111 9.49 -10.54 15.02
N ASN A 112 9.94 -9.59 14.20
CA ASN A 112 11.25 -9.65 13.55
C ASN A 112 12.38 -9.61 14.57
N LYS A 113 12.31 -8.71 15.56
CA LYS A 113 13.29 -8.66 16.66
C LYS A 113 13.31 -9.96 17.46
N ALA A 114 12.15 -10.57 17.72
CA ALA A 114 12.07 -11.85 18.43
C ALA A 114 12.66 -13.01 17.62
N LYS A 115 12.51 -13.01 16.29
CA LYS A 115 13.12 -14.00 15.39
C LYS A 115 14.63 -13.88 15.35
N GLU A 116 15.18 -12.66 15.29
CA GLU A 116 16.62 -12.41 15.37
C GLU A 116 17.21 -12.99 16.67
N LEU A 117 16.58 -12.70 17.81
CA LEU A 117 17.03 -13.21 19.12
C LEU A 117 17.01 -14.74 19.20
N LYS A 118 16.00 -15.40 18.60
CA LYS A 118 15.93 -16.87 18.55
C LYS A 118 16.90 -17.49 17.54
N GLY A 119 17.20 -16.80 16.44
CA GLY A 119 18.15 -17.26 15.42
C GLY A 119 19.62 -17.12 15.82
N THR A 120 19.93 -16.29 16.82
CA THR A 120 21.30 -16.04 17.32
C THR A 120 21.74 -17.06 18.39
N ILE A 121 20.85 -17.94 18.85
CA ILE A 121 21.18 -19.06 19.74
C ILE A 121 21.38 -20.31 18.86
N LYS A 122 22.56 -20.43 18.25
CA LYS A 122 23.06 -21.67 17.65
C LYS A 122 24.54 -21.83 17.95
#